data_AF-A0A1J1C6V1-F1
#
_entry.id   AF-A0A1J1C6V1-F1
#
_cell.length_a   1.000
_cell.length_b   1.000
_cell.length_c   1.000
_cell.angle_alpha   90.00
_cell.angle_beta   90.00
_cell.angle_gamma   90.00
#
_symmetry.space_group_name_H-M   'P 1'
#
loop_
_entity.id
_entity.type
_entity.pdbx_description
1 polymer ?
#
loop_
_entity_poly.entity_id
_entity_poly.type
_entity_poly.pdbx_seq_one_letter_code
_entity_poly.pdbx_strand_id
1 'polypeptide(L)'
;MYNNGGMLGYLDVGVTNRMMFGISYGGTNLIGSGSVDWNPQVAVNIRYRLIDEALAFPAIAVGYDGQGFGRYIDSLERYEAKSKGLYAVASKSFNFLGTLAFHGGINYSFERKDNDKDLNAFIGVEKSINTELSLFAEYDLAMNDNTGKSIGKGNGYLNAAIKWTFQKKLQIDFIWKNILKNNSMVDGSSREIRISYIEYF
;
A
#
# COMPACT_ATOMS: atom_id res chain seq x y z
N MET A 1 -7.71 10.03 -1.55
CA MET A 1 -8.87 10.17 -0.64
C MET A 1 -9.28 8.79 -0.17
N TYR A 2 -9.56 8.59 1.11
CA TYR A 2 -9.99 7.32 1.69
C TYR A 2 -11.15 7.49 2.69
N ASN A 3 -11.63 6.38 3.26
CA ASN A 3 -12.79 6.36 4.17
C ASN A 3 -12.75 7.46 5.25
N ASN A 4 -13.94 7.86 5.73
CA ASN A 4 -14.14 8.93 6.72
C ASN A 4 -13.61 10.30 6.28
N GLY A 5 -13.71 10.64 4.99
CA GLY A 5 -13.23 11.93 4.48
C GLY A 5 -11.70 12.08 4.56
N GLY A 6 -10.98 10.96 4.58
CA GLY A 6 -9.53 10.94 4.75
C GLY A 6 -8.78 11.35 3.50
N MET A 7 -7.64 12.01 3.70
CA MET A 7 -6.72 12.39 2.63
C MET A 7 -5.29 12.05 3.08
N LEU A 8 -4.49 11.62 2.11
CA LEU A 8 -3.11 11.24 2.31
C LEU A 8 -2.31 11.72 1.10
N GLY A 9 -1.34 12.59 1.35
CA GLY A 9 -0.41 13.10 0.36
C GLY A 9 0.88 12.28 0.37
N TYR A 10 1.49 12.14 -0.80
CA TYR A 10 2.78 11.47 -1.00
C TYR A 10 3.68 12.37 -1.83
N LEU A 11 4.96 12.38 -1.51
CA LEU A 11 6.02 12.97 -2.32
C LEU A 11 7.17 11.99 -2.37
N ASP A 12 7.49 11.51 -3.57
CA ASP A 12 8.51 10.51 -3.82
C ASP A 12 9.54 11.03 -4.83
N VAL A 13 10.82 10.71 -4.63
CA VAL A 13 11.93 11.04 -5.52
C VAL A 13 12.80 9.82 -5.78
N GLY A 14 13.04 9.54 -7.06
CA GLY A 14 14.07 8.60 -7.49
C GLY A 14 15.44 9.23 -7.34
N VAL A 15 16.13 8.93 -6.23
CA VAL A 15 17.48 9.44 -5.96
C VAL A 15 18.49 8.83 -6.94
N THR A 16 18.29 7.56 -7.30
CA THR A 16 19.05 6.88 -8.36
C THR A 16 18.11 5.92 -9.11
N ASN A 17 18.60 5.28 -10.18
CA ASN A 17 17.85 4.21 -10.87
C ASN A 17 17.49 3.01 -9.97
N ARG A 18 18.13 2.88 -8.80
CA ARG A 18 17.92 1.80 -7.83
C ARG A 18 17.29 2.25 -6.52
N MET A 19 17.34 3.54 -6.18
CA MET A 19 16.95 4.05 -4.87
C MET A 19 15.86 5.11 -5.00
N MET A 20 14.81 4.94 -4.20
CA MET A 20 13.74 5.91 -4.04
C MET A 20 13.63 6.31 -2.57
N PHE A 21 13.37 7.60 -2.35
CA PHE A 21 13.02 8.17 -1.05
C PHE A 21 11.68 8.88 -1.18
N GLY A 22 10.82 8.77 -0.18
CA GLY A 22 9.53 9.43 -0.16
C GLY A 22 9.05 9.75 1.24
N ILE A 23 8.07 10.64 1.31
CA ILE A 23 7.36 11.01 2.53
C ILE A 23 5.86 11.01 2.30
N SER A 24 5.09 10.76 3.35
CA SER A 24 3.64 10.87 3.31
C SER A 24 3.06 11.46 4.59
N TYR A 25 1.97 12.20 4.44
CA TYR A 25 1.23 12.74 5.57
C TYR A 25 -0.24 12.94 5.23
N GLY A 26 -1.10 12.78 6.23
CA GLY A 26 -2.53 12.77 6.02
C GLY A 26 -3.31 12.73 7.33
N GLY A 27 -4.59 12.46 7.21
CA GLY A 27 -5.52 12.37 8.33
C GLY A 27 -6.93 12.00 7.85
N THR A 28 -7.85 11.90 8.79
CA THR A 28 -9.28 11.69 8.54
C THR A 28 -10.09 12.96 8.76
N ASN A 29 -11.29 13.00 8.19
CA ASN A 29 -12.19 14.13 8.22
C ASN A 29 -11.57 15.45 7.69
N LEU A 30 -10.67 15.35 6.71
CA LEU A 30 -10.19 16.50 5.92
C LEU A 30 -11.29 17.02 4.99
N ILE A 31 -12.15 16.11 4.53
CA ILE A 31 -13.38 16.43 3.78
C ILE A 31 -14.56 15.97 4.64
N GLY A 32 -15.20 16.92 5.33
CA GLY A 32 -16.32 16.65 6.22
C GLY A 32 -16.67 17.88 7.06
N SER A 33 -17.51 17.70 8.09
CA SER A 33 -18.04 18.79 8.92
C SER A 33 -17.49 18.84 10.35
N GLY A 34 -16.69 17.85 10.78
CA GLY A 34 -16.08 17.81 12.12
C GLY A 34 -14.66 18.39 12.19
N SER A 35 -13.97 18.20 13.30
CA SER A 35 -12.53 18.49 13.43
C SER A 35 -11.67 17.50 12.65
N VAL A 36 -10.59 17.99 12.03
CA VAL A 36 -9.61 17.14 11.35
C VAL A 36 -8.87 16.29 12.38
N ASP A 37 -8.74 15.00 12.08
CA ASP A 37 -7.98 14.03 12.88
C ASP A 37 -6.71 13.63 12.12
N TRP A 38 -5.59 14.25 12.47
CA TRP A 38 -4.32 14.12 11.76
C TRP A 38 -3.61 12.81 12.14
N ASN A 39 -2.88 12.23 11.18
CA ASN A 39 -1.92 11.19 11.50
C ASN A 39 -0.84 11.74 12.47
N PRO A 40 -0.28 10.91 13.35
CA PRO A 40 0.58 11.38 14.43
C PRO A 40 1.93 11.95 13.95
N GLN A 41 2.39 11.51 12.77
CA GLN A 41 3.68 11.90 12.22
C GLN A 41 3.71 11.75 10.70
N VAL A 42 4.65 12.46 10.08
CA VAL A 42 5.04 12.22 8.69
C VAL A 42 5.69 10.84 8.60
N ALA A 43 5.17 10.00 7.70
CA ALA A 43 5.76 8.71 7.42
C ALA A 43 6.84 8.83 6.34
N VAL A 44 7.84 7.95 6.42
CA VAL A 44 8.95 7.87 5.47
C VAL A 44 8.83 6.59 4.67
N ASN A 45 9.14 6.68 3.37
CA ASN A 45 9.27 5.56 2.45
C ASN A 45 10.69 5.52 1.88
N ILE A 46 11.32 4.35 1.92
CA ILE A 46 12.62 4.12 1.28
C ILE A 46 12.54 2.79 0.54
N ARG A 47 13.03 2.75 -0.70
CA ARG A 47 13.13 1.52 -1.48
C ARG A 47 14.47 1.44 -2.19
N TYR A 48 15.10 0.27 -2.11
CA TYR A 48 16.32 -0.04 -2.83
C TYR A 48 16.17 -1.34 -3.65
N ARG A 49 16.44 -1.26 -4.96
CA ARG A 49 16.43 -2.40 -5.87
C ARG A 49 17.80 -3.11 -5.84
N LEU A 50 17.83 -4.27 -5.18
CA LEU A 50 19.00 -5.12 -5.04
C LEU A 50 19.33 -5.84 -6.36
N ILE A 51 18.32 -6.41 -7.00
CA ILE A 51 18.47 -7.24 -8.20
C ILE A 51 17.48 -6.76 -9.25
N ASP A 52 17.97 -6.57 -10.47
CA ASP A 52 17.12 -6.28 -11.63
C ASP A 52 16.50 -7.57 -12.16
N GLU A 53 15.31 -7.45 -12.72
CA GLU A 53 14.68 -8.58 -13.37
C GLU A 53 15.52 -9.08 -14.56
N ALA A 54 15.70 -10.39 -14.64
CA ALA A 54 16.31 -11.07 -15.77
C ALA A 54 15.41 -12.22 -16.23
N LEU A 55 15.72 -12.91 -17.33
CA LEU A 55 14.89 -14.02 -17.82
C LEU A 55 14.69 -15.11 -16.75
N ALA A 56 15.76 -15.49 -16.03
CA ALA A 56 15.71 -16.56 -15.03
C ALA A 56 15.40 -16.08 -13.60
N PHE A 57 15.59 -14.78 -13.28
CA PHE A 57 15.49 -14.27 -11.91
C PHE A 57 14.47 -13.12 -11.80
N PRO A 58 13.66 -13.06 -10.72
CA PRO A 58 12.82 -11.91 -10.46
C PRO A 58 13.65 -10.70 -10.03
N ALA A 59 13.12 -9.50 -10.22
CA ALA A 59 13.65 -8.33 -9.54
C ALA A 59 13.45 -8.48 -8.03
N ILE A 60 14.43 -8.05 -7.23
CA ILE A 60 14.35 -8.06 -5.77
C ILE A 60 14.59 -6.65 -5.24
N ALA A 61 13.69 -6.18 -4.38
CA ALA A 61 13.83 -4.92 -3.68
C ALA A 61 13.62 -5.10 -2.17
N VAL A 62 14.28 -4.25 -1.40
CA VAL A 62 14.05 -4.09 0.04
C VAL A 62 13.69 -2.64 0.32
N GLY A 63 12.99 -2.41 1.42
CA GLY A 63 12.62 -1.06 1.78
C GLY A 63 12.02 -0.93 3.16
N TYR A 64 11.64 0.31 3.46
CA TYR A 64 10.88 0.69 4.62
C TYR A 64 9.66 1.50 4.15
N ASP A 65 8.48 1.23 4.72
CA ASP A 65 7.29 2.05 4.53
C ASP A 65 6.59 2.22 5.88
N GLY A 66 6.64 3.45 6.41
CA GLY A 66 6.02 3.80 7.68
C GLY A 66 4.53 4.13 7.60
N GLN A 67 3.93 4.15 6.40
CA GLN A 67 2.55 4.56 6.21
C GLN A 67 1.61 3.34 6.17
N GLY A 68 0.70 3.23 7.13
CA GLY A 68 -0.41 2.27 7.08
C GLY A 68 -1.64 2.83 6.35
N PHE A 69 -2.72 2.04 6.32
CA PHE A 69 -3.98 2.43 5.67
C PHE A 69 -5.13 2.59 6.66
N GLY A 70 -6.06 3.47 6.31
CA GLY A 70 -7.21 3.82 7.15
C GLY A 70 -6.86 4.86 8.21
N ARG A 71 -7.73 5.00 9.20
CA ARG A 71 -7.53 5.92 10.33
C ARG A 71 -6.40 5.42 11.24
N TYR A 72 -5.70 6.35 11.88
CA TYR A 72 -4.79 6.04 12.98
C TYR A 72 -5.57 5.88 14.30
N ILE A 73 -5.21 4.88 15.10
CA ILE A 73 -5.91 4.51 16.33
C ILE A 73 -4.97 4.77 17.50
N ASP A 74 -5.11 5.92 18.15
CA ASP A 74 -4.21 6.36 19.24
C ASP A 74 -4.10 5.38 20.40
N SER A 75 -5.21 4.73 20.75
CA SER A 75 -5.23 3.73 21.84
C SER A 75 -4.35 2.51 21.54
N LEU A 76 -4.16 2.19 20.26
CA LEU A 76 -3.37 1.05 19.79
C LEU A 76 -2.06 1.47 19.10
N GLU A 77 -1.79 2.77 18.99
CA GLU A 77 -0.66 3.36 18.26
C GLU A 77 -0.40 2.73 16.88
N ARG A 78 -1.48 2.53 16.11
CA ARG A 78 -1.40 1.89 14.79
C ARG A 78 -2.51 2.34 13.85
N TYR A 79 -2.29 2.14 12.55
CA TYR A 79 -3.31 2.23 11.53
C TYR A 79 -4.25 1.01 11.56
N GLU A 80 -5.45 1.19 11.01
CA GLU A 80 -6.44 0.12 10.81
C GLU A 80 -5.88 -1.08 10.03
N ALA A 81 -5.07 -0.83 9.00
CA ALA A 81 -4.18 -1.82 8.44
C ALA A 81 -2.74 -1.31 8.63
N LYS A 82 -1.92 -2.11 9.33
CA LYS A 82 -0.55 -1.73 9.68
C LYS A 82 0.26 -1.34 8.44
N SER A 83 1.16 -0.39 8.63
CA SER A 83 2.26 -0.11 7.72
C SER A 83 3.07 -1.38 7.45
N LYS A 84 3.74 -1.43 6.28
CA LYS A 84 4.62 -2.57 5.98
C LYS A 84 5.82 -2.59 6.93
N GLY A 85 6.29 -1.42 7.36
CA GLY A 85 7.56 -1.29 8.08
C GLY A 85 8.70 -1.73 7.17
N LEU A 86 9.60 -2.58 7.66
CA LEU A 86 10.64 -3.15 6.80
C LEU A 86 10.02 -4.21 5.89
N TYR A 87 10.37 -4.21 4.61
CA TYR A 87 9.88 -5.21 3.66
C TYR A 87 10.94 -5.66 2.65
N ALA A 88 10.70 -6.85 2.10
CA ALA A 88 11.38 -7.38 0.94
C ALA A 88 10.33 -7.86 -0.06
N VAL A 89 10.55 -7.61 -1.35
CA VAL A 89 9.63 -7.98 -2.42
C VAL A 89 10.38 -8.52 -3.63
N ALA A 90 9.89 -9.63 -4.17
CA ALA A 90 10.29 -10.18 -5.45
C ALA A 90 9.21 -9.85 -6.49
N SER A 91 9.60 -9.50 -7.70
CA SER A 91 8.67 -9.14 -8.79
C SER A 91 9.12 -9.74 -10.11
N LYS A 92 8.18 -10.30 -10.86
CA LYS A 92 8.42 -10.91 -12.16
C LYS A 92 7.33 -10.49 -13.15
N SER A 93 7.75 -9.99 -14.30
CA SER A 93 6.89 -9.51 -15.37
C SER A 93 6.98 -10.42 -16.59
N PHE A 94 5.83 -10.65 -17.21
CA PHE A 94 5.68 -11.42 -18.43
C PHE A 94 4.95 -10.57 -19.46
N ASN A 95 5.38 -10.68 -20.72
CA ASN A 95 4.61 -10.13 -21.82
C ASN A 95 3.55 -11.14 -22.26
N PHE A 96 2.32 -10.94 -21.82
CA PHE A 96 1.18 -11.79 -22.13
C PHE A 96 -0.03 -10.90 -22.42
N LEU A 97 -0.28 -10.59 -23.70
CA LEU A 97 -1.32 -9.63 -24.11
C LEU A 97 -1.24 -8.31 -23.29
N GLY A 98 -0.06 -7.69 -23.31
CA GLY A 98 0.33 -6.63 -22.38
C GLY A 98 1.15 -7.17 -21.20
N THR A 99 1.48 -6.29 -20.25
CA THR A 99 2.20 -6.68 -19.03
C THR A 99 1.31 -7.54 -18.14
N LEU A 100 1.82 -8.70 -17.71
CA LEU A 100 1.30 -9.46 -16.58
C LEU A 100 2.44 -9.64 -15.59
N ALA A 101 2.36 -9.00 -14.43
CA ALA A 101 3.39 -9.08 -13.40
C ALA A 101 2.85 -9.68 -12.11
N PHE A 102 3.69 -10.47 -11.45
CA PHE A 102 3.44 -11.06 -10.15
C PHE A 102 4.43 -10.52 -9.14
N HIS A 103 3.94 -10.28 -7.94
CA HIS A 103 4.69 -9.72 -6.82
C HIS A 103 4.47 -10.62 -5.60
N GLY A 104 5.53 -10.87 -4.85
CA GLY A 104 5.46 -11.59 -3.58
C GLY A 104 6.44 -10.99 -2.61
N GLY A 105 6.01 -10.77 -1.37
CA GLY A 105 6.85 -10.11 -0.39
C GLY A 105 6.53 -10.50 1.04
N ILE A 106 7.46 -10.14 1.91
CA ILE A 106 7.35 -10.24 3.35
C ILE A 106 7.60 -8.87 3.97
N ASN A 107 6.98 -8.61 5.11
CA ASN A 107 7.16 -7.36 5.83
C ASN A 107 7.09 -7.52 7.34
N TYR A 108 7.59 -6.51 8.04
CA TYR A 108 7.68 -6.45 9.49
C TYR A 108 7.34 -5.03 9.97
N SER A 109 6.18 -4.88 10.61
CA SER A 109 5.70 -3.60 11.13
C SER A 109 6.30 -3.25 12.49
N PHE A 110 6.45 -1.95 12.76
CA PHE A 110 6.90 -1.42 14.05
C PHE A 110 5.75 -0.91 14.91
N GLU A 111 4.51 -1.04 14.45
CA GLU A 111 3.29 -0.76 15.21
C GLU A 111 2.98 -1.92 16.17
N ARG A 112 3.42 -1.80 17.43
CA ARG A 112 3.54 -2.92 18.38
C ARG A 112 2.74 -2.79 19.67
N LYS A 113 1.99 -1.71 19.88
CA LYS A 113 1.28 -1.47 21.16
C LYS A 113 0.14 -2.46 21.40
N ASP A 114 -0.34 -3.12 20.36
CA ASP A 114 -1.23 -4.28 20.44
C ASP A 114 -0.53 -5.60 20.85
N ASN A 115 0.79 -5.56 21.08
CA ASN A 115 1.70 -6.68 21.35
C ASN A 115 1.90 -7.66 20.17
N ASP A 116 1.51 -7.28 18.96
CA ASP A 116 1.78 -8.06 17.77
C ASP A 116 3.15 -7.67 17.18
N LYS A 117 3.96 -8.69 16.91
CA LYS A 117 5.32 -8.59 16.38
C LYS A 117 5.53 -9.58 15.24
N ASP A 118 4.46 -10.07 14.65
CA ASP A 118 4.54 -11.17 13.71
C ASP A 118 5.02 -10.68 12.34
N LEU A 119 5.75 -11.54 11.64
CA LEU A 119 6.07 -11.32 10.24
C LEU A 119 4.79 -11.45 9.42
N ASN A 120 4.67 -10.62 8.40
CA ASN A 120 3.57 -10.68 7.46
C ASN A 120 4.06 -10.98 6.05
N ALA A 121 3.16 -11.47 5.20
CA ALA A 121 3.43 -11.71 3.80
C ALA A 121 2.27 -11.21 2.93
N PHE A 122 2.60 -10.92 1.68
CA PHE A 122 1.62 -10.46 0.70
C PHE A 122 1.99 -10.94 -0.69
N ILE A 123 0.97 -11.07 -1.54
CA ILE A 123 1.10 -11.35 -2.97
C ILE A 123 0.30 -10.33 -3.77
N GLY A 124 0.75 -10.04 -4.98
CA GLY A 124 0.08 -9.11 -5.86
C GLY A 124 0.20 -9.51 -7.32
N VAL A 125 -0.73 -9.01 -8.11
CA VAL A 125 -0.75 -9.15 -9.56
C VAL A 125 -1.07 -7.80 -10.21
N GLU A 126 -0.37 -7.51 -11.29
CA GLU A 126 -0.62 -6.39 -12.18
C GLU A 126 -0.91 -6.94 -13.57
N LYS A 127 -1.91 -6.37 -14.24
CA LYS A 127 -2.26 -6.70 -15.62
C LYS A 127 -2.57 -5.44 -16.42
N SER A 128 -1.78 -5.15 -17.44
CA SER A 128 -2.13 -4.13 -18.43
C SER A 128 -3.22 -4.64 -19.36
N ILE A 129 -4.23 -3.81 -19.60
CA ILE A 129 -5.32 -4.08 -20.54
C ILE A 129 -5.00 -3.42 -21.89
N ASN A 130 -4.48 -2.19 -21.84
CA ASN A 130 -3.94 -1.46 -22.99
C ASN A 130 -2.84 -0.50 -22.52
N THR A 131 -2.48 0.48 -23.35
CA THR A 131 -1.43 1.46 -23.05
C THR A 131 -1.78 2.44 -21.93
N GLU A 132 -3.04 2.54 -21.54
CA GLU A 132 -3.54 3.51 -20.56
C GLU A 132 -4.12 2.85 -19.31
N LEU A 133 -4.76 1.69 -19.48
CA LEU A 133 -5.51 0.99 -18.43
C LEU A 133 -4.75 -0.23 -17.92
N SER A 134 -4.62 -0.31 -16.60
CA SER A 134 -4.06 -1.47 -15.90
C SER A 134 -4.89 -1.84 -14.68
N LEU A 135 -4.97 -3.14 -14.40
CA LEU A 135 -5.63 -3.73 -13.24
C LEU A 135 -4.60 -4.19 -12.23
N PHE A 136 -4.94 -4.06 -10.96
CA PHE A 136 -4.12 -4.49 -9.84
C PHE A 136 -4.98 -5.28 -8.86
N ALA A 137 -4.42 -6.34 -8.28
CA ALA A 137 -4.97 -6.97 -7.10
C ALA A 137 -3.83 -7.35 -6.14
N GLU A 138 -4.05 -7.20 -4.85
CA GLU A 138 -3.12 -7.56 -3.79
C GLU A 138 -3.88 -8.32 -2.71
N TYR A 139 -3.30 -9.41 -2.24
CA TYR A 139 -3.74 -10.08 -1.03
C TYR A 139 -2.63 -10.05 0.01
N ASP A 140 -2.90 -9.35 1.10
CA ASP A 140 -2.08 -9.31 2.30
C ASP A 140 -2.60 -10.34 3.31
N LEU A 141 -1.74 -11.23 3.81
CA LEU A 141 -2.15 -12.31 4.71
C LEU A 141 -2.62 -11.79 6.08
N ALA A 142 -2.29 -10.55 6.45
CA ALA A 142 -2.56 -9.95 7.74
C ALA A 142 -2.12 -10.83 8.92
N MET A 143 -1.00 -11.53 8.79
CA MET A 143 -0.44 -12.36 9.86
C MET A 143 -0.02 -11.54 11.08
N ASN A 144 0.24 -10.24 10.88
CA ASN A 144 0.52 -9.25 11.91
C ASN A 144 -0.74 -8.48 12.38
N ASP A 145 -1.92 -9.08 12.16
CA ASP A 145 -3.21 -8.61 12.63
C ASP A 145 -4.24 -9.76 12.76
N ASN A 146 -3.84 -10.87 13.38
CA ASN A 146 -4.70 -12.07 13.52
C ASN A 146 -4.75 -12.66 14.94
N THR A 147 -4.18 -11.97 15.93
CA THR A 147 -4.09 -12.44 17.32
C THR A 147 -5.34 -12.08 18.14
N GLY A 148 -5.47 -12.57 19.38
CA GLY A 148 -6.66 -12.33 20.22
C GLY A 148 -6.92 -10.87 20.63
N LYS A 149 -5.96 -9.96 20.43
CA LYS A 149 -6.10 -8.50 20.60
C LYS A 149 -6.14 -7.74 19.27
N SER A 150 -6.09 -8.46 18.15
CA SER A 150 -6.09 -7.88 16.81
C SER A 150 -7.43 -7.22 16.50
N ILE A 151 -7.38 -6.22 15.65
CA ILE A 151 -8.58 -5.64 15.05
C ILE A 151 -8.95 -6.39 13.76
N GLY A 152 -8.03 -7.19 13.24
CA GLY A 152 -8.24 -8.10 12.13
C GLY A 152 -9.15 -9.29 12.49
N LYS A 153 -9.94 -9.75 11.52
CA LYS A 153 -10.82 -10.93 11.66
C LYS A 153 -10.15 -12.23 11.20
N GLY A 154 -8.91 -12.16 10.72
CA GLY A 154 -8.15 -13.30 10.19
C GLY A 154 -8.44 -13.64 8.71
N ASN A 155 -9.17 -12.79 7.99
CA ASN A 155 -9.49 -12.99 6.57
C ASN A 155 -8.39 -12.53 5.61
N GLY A 156 -7.39 -11.79 6.11
CA GLY A 156 -6.43 -11.05 5.27
C GLY A 156 -7.05 -9.83 4.56
N TYR A 157 -6.23 -8.97 3.99
CA TYR A 157 -6.70 -7.81 3.22
C TYR A 157 -6.58 -8.07 1.72
N LEU A 158 -7.73 -8.21 1.07
CA LEU A 158 -7.80 -8.16 -0.40
C LEU A 158 -8.04 -6.73 -0.87
N ASN A 159 -7.15 -6.24 -1.72
CA ASN A 159 -7.22 -4.94 -2.35
C ASN A 159 -7.26 -5.13 -3.88
N ALA A 160 -7.97 -4.25 -4.58
CA ALA A 160 -7.99 -4.19 -6.03
C ALA A 160 -7.92 -2.74 -6.52
N ALA A 161 -7.39 -2.49 -7.70
CA ALA A 161 -7.41 -1.17 -8.30
C ALA A 161 -7.48 -1.21 -9.83
N ILE A 162 -8.06 -0.15 -10.38
CA ILE A 162 -7.96 0.20 -11.80
C ILE A 162 -7.15 1.48 -11.89
N LYS A 163 -6.07 1.45 -12.65
CA LYS A 163 -5.23 2.62 -12.93
C LYS A 163 -5.47 3.07 -14.36
N TRP A 164 -5.73 4.37 -14.51
CA TRP A 164 -5.81 5.03 -15.81
C TRP A 164 -4.69 6.06 -15.93
N THR A 165 -3.81 5.86 -16.92
CA THR A 165 -2.64 6.70 -17.19
C THR A 165 -2.87 7.58 -18.42
N PHE A 166 -2.89 8.89 -18.21
CA PHE A 166 -3.03 9.91 -19.26
C PHE A 166 -1.65 10.47 -19.63
N GLN A 167 -1.29 10.35 -20.91
CA GLN A 167 -0.04 10.90 -21.47
C GLN A 167 1.22 10.55 -20.66
N LYS A 168 1.23 9.38 -19.99
CA LYS A 168 2.34 8.87 -19.17
C LYS A 168 2.75 9.72 -17.95
N LYS A 169 2.07 10.83 -17.67
CA LYS A 169 2.41 11.74 -16.56
C LYS A 169 1.34 11.80 -15.48
N LEU A 170 0.07 11.88 -15.88
CA LEU A 170 -1.06 11.94 -14.95
C LEU A 170 -1.69 10.55 -14.81
N GLN A 171 -1.89 10.11 -13.58
CA GLN A 171 -2.53 8.83 -13.27
C GLN A 171 -3.73 9.06 -12.35
N ILE A 172 -4.83 8.39 -12.65
CA ILE A 172 -6.01 8.33 -11.79
C ILE A 172 -6.24 6.86 -11.45
N ASP A 173 -6.18 6.55 -10.15
CA ASP A 173 -6.41 5.19 -9.65
C ASP A 173 -7.73 5.15 -8.89
N PHE A 174 -8.60 4.22 -9.27
CA PHE A 174 -9.78 3.81 -8.50
C PHE A 174 -9.40 2.56 -7.72
N ILE A 175 -9.38 2.66 -6.39
CA ILE A 175 -8.86 1.61 -5.51
C ILE A 175 -9.99 1.12 -4.61
N TRP A 176 -10.14 -0.20 -4.49
CA TRP A 176 -11.04 -0.85 -3.55
C TRP A 176 -10.20 -1.66 -2.56
N LYS A 177 -10.14 -1.19 -1.31
CA LYS A 177 -9.37 -1.84 -0.25
C LYS A 177 -10.23 -2.64 0.71
N ASN A 178 -9.61 -3.66 1.30
CA ASN A 178 -10.19 -4.52 2.33
C ASN A 178 -11.53 -5.14 1.89
N ILE A 179 -11.57 -5.71 0.68
CA ILE A 179 -12.76 -6.33 0.08
C ILE A 179 -13.30 -7.47 0.96
N LEU A 180 -12.40 -8.20 1.63
CA LEU A 180 -12.72 -9.30 2.55
C LEU A 180 -13.16 -8.84 3.95
N LYS A 181 -13.26 -7.52 4.19
CA LYS A 181 -13.76 -6.92 5.43
C LYS A 181 -13.05 -7.44 6.68
N ASN A 182 -11.71 -7.50 6.64
CA ASN A 182 -10.89 -8.00 7.72
C ASN A 182 -10.92 -7.10 8.96
N ASN A 183 -11.49 -5.89 8.93
CA ASN A 183 -11.51 -5.00 10.09
C ASN A 183 -12.77 -5.25 10.95
N SER A 184 -12.60 -5.40 12.26
CA SER A 184 -13.69 -5.55 13.25
C SER A 184 -14.32 -4.23 13.69
N MET A 185 -13.59 -3.12 13.64
CA MET A 185 -14.07 -1.80 14.04
C MET A 185 -14.83 -1.06 12.93
N VAL A 186 -14.61 -1.44 11.68
CA VAL A 186 -15.25 -0.82 10.51
C VAL A 186 -15.96 -1.91 9.72
N ASP A 187 -17.28 -1.81 9.62
CA ASP A 187 -18.04 -2.71 8.76
C ASP A 187 -17.93 -2.26 7.31
N GLY A 188 -17.36 -3.13 6.47
CA GLY A 188 -17.26 -2.93 5.04
C GLY A 188 -15.83 -2.82 4.53
N SER A 189 -15.72 -2.17 3.37
CA SER A 189 -14.51 -2.03 2.56
C SER A 189 -14.37 -0.57 2.13
N SER A 190 -13.15 -0.13 1.81
CA SER A 190 -12.87 1.27 1.45
C SER A 190 -12.81 1.44 -0.07
N ARG A 191 -13.41 2.51 -0.60
CA ARG A 191 -13.19 2.94 -1.98
C ARG A 191 -12.44 4.27 -1.98
N GLU A 192 -11.36 4.31 -2.74
CA GLU A 192 -10.41 5.41 -2.73
C GLU A 192 -10.14 5.88 -4.15
N ILE A 193 -9.92 7.19 -4.29
CA ILE A 193 -9.38 7.79 -5.51
C ILE A 193 -7.99 8.33 -5.19
N ARG A 194 -7.03 8.02 -6.05
CA ARG A 194 -5.69 8.57 -6.03
C ARG A 194 -5.41 9.28 -7.35
N ILE A 195 -4.85 10.47 -7.25
CA ILE A 195 -4.35 11.22 -8.40
C ILE A 195 -2.84 11.32 -8.21
N SER A 196 -2.08 10.91 -9.20
CA SER A 196 -0.62 10.94 -9.17
C SER A 196 -0.09 11.69 -10.39
N TYR A 197 0.95 12.49 -10.17
CA TYR A 197 1.68 13.14 -11.24
C TYR A 197 3.14 12.70 -11.19
N ILE A 198 3.68 12.30 -12.35
CA ILE A 198 5.04 11.80 -12.50
C ILE A 198 5.75 12.66 -13.55
N GLU A 199 6.93 13.14 -13.21
CA GLU A 199 7.82 13.87 -14.11
C GLU A 199 9.22 13.22 -14.09
N TYR A 200 9.87 13.21 -15.25
CA TYR A 200 11.22 12.69 -15.42
C TYR A 200 12.15 13.86 -15.73
N PHE A 201 13.27 13.93 -15.02
CA PHE A 201 14.30 14.98 -15.17
C PHE A 201 15.60 14.37 -15.68
#